data_AF-A0A0U1RS22-F1
#
_entry.id   AF-A0A0U1RS22-F1
#
_cell.length_a   1.000
_cell.length_b   1.000
_cell.length_c   1.000
_cell.angle_alpha   90.00
_cell.angle_beta   90.00
_cell.angle_gamma   90.00
#
_symmetry.space_group_name_H-M   'P 1'
#
loop_
_entity.id
_entity.type
_entity.pdbx_description
1 polymer ?
#
loop_
_entity_poly.entity_id
_entity_poly.type
_entity_poly.pdbx_seq_one_letter_code
_entity_poly.pdbx_strand_id
1 'polypeptide(L)'
;MAGVSQDNEAAEKGPEGSSTEAVPGDTTISRVKLLDTIVDTFLQKLVAGKRRPSGIPEKDLCSVMAPYFLKQQDTLCRQVQKQEAKNQELAEAVLAGRRQVEELQQQVQAVQQTWQALHREQRELLSVLRAPE
;
A
#
# COMPACT_ATOMS: atom_id res chain seq x y z
N MET A 1 4.37 -37.31 -9.10
CA MET A 1 4.22 -35.86 -9.34
C MET A 1 4.11 -35.18 -7.99
N ALA A 2 4.94 -34.16 -7.78
CA ALA A 2 5.27 -33.37 -6.58
C ALA A 2 4.17 -33.25 -5.49
N GLY A 3 4.45 -33.21 -4.18
CA GLY A 3 5.68 -32.89 -3.45
C GLY A 3 5.31 -31.89 -2.34
N VAL A 4 5.08 -32.41 -1.12
CA VAL A 4 4.69 -31.69 0.10
C VAL A 4 5.93 -31.15 0.82
N SER A 5 5.79 -29.93 1.35
CA SER A 5 6.70 -29.25 2.26
C SER A 5 6.94 -30.01 3.56
N GLN A 6 8.18 -30.02 4.05
CA GLN A 6 8.49 -29.53 5.39
C GLN A 6 9.97 -29.18 5.54
N ASP A 7 10.16 -28.05 6.20
CA ASP A 7 11.42 -27.41 6.57
C ASP A 7 12.22 -28.25 7.56
N ASN A 8 13.56 -28.11 7.51
CA ASN A 8 14.43 -27.66 8.61
C ASN A 8 15.84 -28.28 8.48
N GLU A 9 16.86 -27.48 8.12
CA GLU A 9 18.17 -27.56 8.80
C GLU A 9 19.03 -26.33 8.50
N ALA A 10 19.72 -25.88 9.54
CA ALA A 10 20.55 -24.70 9.61
C ALA A 10 21.86 -24.85 8.83
N ALA A 11 22.26 -23.78 8.14
CA ALA A 11 23.65 -23.51 7.83
C ALA A 11 23.90 -22.01 7.94
N GLU A 12 24.34 -21.61 9.13
CA GLU A 12 25.12 -20.40 9.35
C GLU A 12 26.31 -20.38 8.39
N LYS A 13 26.31 -19.44 7.43
CA LYS A 13 27.53 -18.91 6.83
C LYS A 13 27.26 -17.45 6.50
N GLY A 14 27.80 -16.56 7.35
CA GLY A 14 27.75 -15.12 7.15
C GLY A 14 28.40 -14.73 5.81
N PRO A 15 28.00 -13.58 5.23
CA PRO A 15 28.76 -13.00 4.14
C PRO A 15 30.05 -12.47 4.74
N GLU A 16 31.15 -13.18 4.49
CA GLU A 16 32.48 -12.68 4.76
C GLU A 16 32.66 -11.30 4.13
N GLY A 17 33.18 -10.39 4.96
CA GLY A 17 33.35 -9.00 4.63
C GLY A 17 34.16 -8.81 3.35
N SER A 18 33.55 -8.14 2.37
CA SER A 18 34.32 -7.25 1.52
C SER A 18 34.22 -5.87 2.13
N SER A 19 34.99 -5.66 3.20
CA SER A 19 35.43 -4.33 3.57
C SER A 19 36.36 -3.87 2.47
N THR A 20 35.83 -3.17 1.47
CA THR A 20 36.67 -2.21 0.75
C THR A 20 37.00 -1.15 1.77
N GLU A 21 38.10 -1.38 2.48
CA GLU A 21 38.76 -0.42 3.33
C GLU A 21 39.11 0.78 2.43
N ALA A 22 38.19 1.74 2.37
CA ALA A 22 38.56 3.10 2.05
C ALA A 22 39.43 3.52 3.23
N VAL A 23 40.73 3.21 3.14
CA VAL A 23 41.76 3.82 3.95
C VAL A 23 41.52 5.32 3.78
N PRO A 24 41.00 6.02 4.82
CA PRO A 24 41.02 7.46 4.78
C PRO A 24 42.51 7.74 4.89
N GLY A 25 43.13 8.10 3.76
CA GLY A 25 44.54 8.47 3.72
C GLY A 25 44.82 9.31 4.94
N ASP A 26 45.76 8.83 5.76
CA ASP A 26 46.12 9.28 7.09
C ASP A 26 46.65 10.72 7.03
N THR A 27 45.76 11.62 6.63
CA THR A 27 45.94 13.05 6.67
C THR A 27 45.63 13.36 8.11
N THR A 28 46.68 13.30 8.93
CA THR A 28 46.70 13.90 10.26
C THR A 28 46.45 15.41 10.10
N ILE A 29 45.21 15.79 9.79
CA ILE A 29 44.76 17.17 9.73
C ILE A 29 44.96 17.68 11.15
N SER A 30 45.95 18.55 11.30
CA SER A 30 46.19 19.27 12.55
C SER A 30 44.85 19.79 13.08
N ARG A 31 44.58 19.56 14.37
CA ARG A 31 43.33 19.98 15.03
C ARG A 31 43.02 21.46 14.75
N VAL A 32 44.04 22.29 14.59
CA VAL A 32 43.92 23.71 14.21
C VAL A 32 43.34 23.86 12.80
N LYS A 33 43.86 23.14 11.80
CA LYS A 33 43.34 23.14 10.43
C LYS A 33 41.91 22.61 10.35
N LEU A 34 41.58 21.62 11.19
CA LEU A 34 40.21 21.10 11.32
C LEU A 34 39.27 22.18 11.88
N LEU A 35 39.70 22.90 12.92
CA LEU A 35 38.93 23.99 13.49
C LEU A 35 38.75 25.12 12.48
N ASP A 36 39.78 25.52 11.74
CA ASP A 36 39.67 26.55 10.70
C ASP A 36 38.63 26.14 9.63
N THR A 37 38.68 24.88 9.19
CA THR A 37 37.70 24.34 8.23
C THR A 37 36.27 24.32 8.80
N ILE A 38 36.12 23.95 10.08
CA ILE A 38 34.81 23.97 10.77
C ILE A 38 34.32 25.42 10.92
N VAL A 39 35.18 26.38 11.24
CA VAL A 39 34.83 27.79 11.38
C VAL A 39 34.42 28.37 10.03
N ASP A 40 35.17 28.12 8.95
CA ASP A 40 34.83 28.60 7.62
C ASP A 40 33.49 28.02 7.13
N THR A 41 33.30 26.70 7.27
CA THR A 41 32.03 26.05 6.90
C THR A 41 30.87 26.49 7.79
N PHE A 42 31.12 26.76 9.07
CA PHE A 42 30.12 27.30 9.99
C PHE A 42 29.75 28.72 9.64
N LEU A 43 30.70 29.61 9.32
CA LEU A 43 30.44 30.98 8.89
C LEU A 43 29.63 31.01 7.59
N GLN A 44 29.98 30.16 6.61
CA GLN A 44 29.20 30.00 5.38
C GLN A 44 27.75 29.59 5.66
N LYS A 45 27.55 28.58 6.53
CA LYS A 45 26.20 28.11 6.90
C LYS A 45 25.43 29.09 7.80
N LEU A 46 26.12 29.86 8.65
CA LEU A 46 25.51 30.88 9.52
C LEU A 46 24.97 32.05 8.72
N VAL A 47 25.75 32.53 7.74
CA VAL A 47 25.35 33.60 6.82
C VAL A 47 24.10 33.17 6.03
N ALA A 48 24.01 31.89 5.67
CA ALA A 48 22.86 31.33 4.94
C ALA A 48 21.64 30.99 5.84
N GLY A 49 21.84 30.56 7.09
CA GLY A 49 20.80 29.85 7.86
C GLY A 49 20.48 30.40 9.25
N LYS A 50 21.24 31.36 9.81
CA LYS A 50 21.02 32.00 11.14
C LYS A 50 20.59 31.04 12.28
N ARG A 51 20.98 29.76 12.25
CA ARG A 51 20.49 28.78 13.22
C ARG A 51 21.46 28.65 14.40
N ARG A 52 21.09 29.22 15.53
CA ARG A 52 21.69 28.94 16.85
C ARG A 52 20.82 27.91 17.58
N PRO A 53 21.39 26.96 18.32
CA PRO A 53 20.60 26.12 19.22
C PRO A 53 19.76 26.99 20.15
N SER A 54 18.50 26.61 20.33
CA SER A 54 17.54 27.36 21.13
C SER A 54 17.89 27.37 22.62
N GLY A 55 18.74 26.44 23.07
CA GLY A 55 18.99 26.18 24.50
C GLY A 55 17.85 25.38 25.16
N ILE A 56 16.89 24.90 24.36
CA ILE A 56 15.77 24.07 24.78
C ILE A 56 15.92 22.73 24.07
N PRO A 57 16.28 21.65 24.79
CA PRO A 57 16.69 20.40 24.18
C PRO A 57 15.59 19.77 23.32
N GLU A 58 14.33 19.88 23.72
CA GLU A 58 13.19 19.35 22.98
C GLU A 58 13.07 20.00 21.60
N LYS A 59 13.24 21.33 21.53
CA LYS A 59 13.12 22.08 20.27
C LYS A 59 14.28 21.81 19.33
N ASP A 60 15.49 21.72 19.88
CA ASP A 60 16.68 21.41 19.09
C ASP A 60 16.64 19.97 18.57
N LEU A 61 16.15 19.01 19.38
CA LEU A 61 15.93 17.63 18.98
C LEU A 61 14.85 17.51 17.90
N CYS A 62 13.67 18.13 18.10
CA CYS A 62 12.60 18.12 17.11
C CYS A 62 13.07 18.63 15.76
N SER A 63 13.94 19.64 15.73
CA SER A 63 14.48 20.11 14.46
C SER A 63 15.42 19.13 13.77
N VAL A 64 16.27 18.44 14.52
CA VAL A 64 17.18 17.44 13.95
C VAL A 64 16.37 16.25 13.44
N MET A 65 15.31 15.88 14.16
CA MET A 65 14.46 14.74 13.82
C MET A 65 13.42 15.04 12.73
N ALA A 66 13.00 16.30 12.55
CA ALA A 66 11.98 16.73 11.59
C ALA A 66 12.10 16.09 10.19
N PRO A 67 13.28 16.09 9.51
CA PRO A 67 13.37 15.49 8.17
C PRO A 67 13.05 13.99 8.15
N TYR A 68 13.33 13.25 9.23
CA TYR A 68 13.03 11.82 9.30
C TYR A 68 11.54 11.55 9.46
N PHE A 69 10.87 12.31 10.34
CA PHE A 69 9.43 12.18 10.53
C PHE A 69 8.63 12.62 9.31
N LEU A 70 9.07 13.67 8.62
CA LEU A 70 8.45 14.08 7.36
C LEU A 70 8.61 12.98 6.29
N LYS A 71 9.80 12.40 6.15
CA LYS A 71 10.02 11.28 5.23
C LYS A 71 9.15 10.07 5.57
N GLN A 72 8.96 9.78 6.86
CA GLN A 72 8.09 8.71 7.33
C GLN A 72 6.63 9.00 6.99
N GLN A 73 6.15 10.22 7.26
CA GLN A 73 4.80 10.65 6.94
C GLN A 73 4.52 10.54 5.44
N ASP A 74 5.41 11.06 4.59
CA ASP A 74 5.27 10.99 3.13
C ASP A 74 5.15 9.54 2.63
N THR A 75 5.97 8.65 3.20
CA THR A 75 5.96 7.23 2.83
C THR A 75 4.62 6.59 3.19
N LEU A 76 4.11 6.85 4.40
CA LEU A 76 2.82 6.33 4.85
C LEU A 76 1.66 6.90 4.02
N CYS A 77 1.66 8.21 3.77
CA CYS A 77 0.65 8.85 2.92
C CYS A 77 0.60 8.21 1.54
N ARG A 78 1.75 7.97 0.90
CA ARG A 78 1.80 7.31 -0.42
C ARG A 78 1.25 5.89 -0.36
N GLN A 79 1.55 5.13 0.70
CA GLN A 79 1.05 3.76 0.86
C GLN A 79 -0.48 3.75 1.04
N VAL A 80 -1.01 4.64 1.87
CA VAL A 80 -2.46 4.79 2.09
C VAL A 80 -3.16 5.18 0.80
N GLN A 81 -2.68 6.22 0.11
CA GLN A 81 -3.25 6.67 -1.17
C GLN A 81 -3.23 5.56 -2.23
N LYS A 82 -2.14 4.79 -2.31
CA LYS A 82 -2.04 3.65 -3.22
C LYS A 82 -3.08 2.58 -2.89
N GLN A 83 -3.35 2.33 -1.61
CA GLN A 83 -4.35 1.36 -1.20
C GLN A 83 -5.77 1.88 -1.43
N GLU A 84 -6.02 3.15 -1.18
CA GLU A 84 -7.32 3.79 -1.42
C GLU A 84 -7.69 3.75 -2.90
N ALA A 85 -6.77 4.05 -3.81
CA ALA A 85 -7.01 3.97 -5.25
C ALA A 85 -7.41 2.56 -5.69
N LYS A 86 -6.71 1.52 -5.20
CA LYS A 86 -7.06 0.12 -5.47
C LYS A 86 -8.42 -0.24 -4.89
N ASN A 87 -8.72 0.24 -3.67
CA ASN A 87 -10.01 -0.03 -3.04
C ASN A 87 -11.16 0.64 -3.81
N GLN A 88 -10.94 1.82 -4.38
CA GLN A 88 -11.91 2.49 -5.25
C GLN A 88 -12.19 1.67 -6.51
N GLU A 89 -11.14 1.21 -7.21
CA GLU A 89 -11.27 0.34 -8.39
C GLU A 89 -12.03 -0.96 -8.04
N LEU A 90 -11.69 -1.60 -6.92
CA LEU A 90 -12.41 -2.79 -6.45
C LEU A 90 -13.86 -2.49 -6.08
N ALA A 91 -14.15 -1.34 -5.47
CA ALA A 91 -15.52 -0.95 -5.15
C ALA A 91 -16.35 -0.73 -6.43
N GLU A 92 -15.77 -0.11 -7.45
CA GLU A 92 -16.42 0.05 -8.76
C GLU A 92 -16.70 -1.30 -9.43
N ALA A 93 -15.72 -2.22 -9.42
CA ALA A 93 -15.90 -3.58 -9.93
C ALA A 93 -16.99 -4.35 -9.16
N VAL A 94 -17.06 -4.19 -7.84
CA VAL A 94 -18.12 -4.80 -7.01
C VAL A 94 -19.49 -4.21 -7.35
N LEU A 95 -19.59 -2.90 -7.54
CA LEU A 95 -20.85 -2.26 -7.94
C LEU A 95 -21.29 -2.71 -9.33
N ALA A 96 -20.37 -2.79 -10.29
CA ALA A 96 -20.65 -3.33 -11.63
C ALA A 96 -21.12 -4.80 -11.55
N GLY A 97 -20.46 -5.62 -10.73
CA GLY A 97 -20.84 -7.00 -10.48
C GLY A 97 -22.24 -7.13 -9.85
N ARG A 98 -22.59 -6.27 -8.88
CA ARG A 98 -23.94 -6.26 -8.29
C ARG A 98 -25.02 -5.96 -9.31
N ARG A 99 -24.80 -4.95 -10.18
CA ARG A 99 -25.74 -4.63 -11.27
C ARG A 99 -25.94 -5.81 -12.21
N GLN A 100 -24.86 -6.48 -12.59
CA GLN A 100 -24.94 -7.67 -13.43
C GLN A 100 -25.76 -8.80 -12.80
N VAL A 101 -25.62 -9.00 -11.49
CA VAL A 101 -26.40 -9.99 -10.74
C VAL A 101 -27.87 -9.60 -10.70
N GLU A 102 -28.20 -8.33 -10.46
CA GLU A 102 -29.58 -7.83 -10.47
C GLU A 102 -30.24 -8.02 -11.84
N GLU A 103 -29.54 -7.71 -12.93
CA GLU A 103 -30.05 -7.94 -14.30
C GLU A 103 -30.31 -9.42 -14.56
N LEU A 104 -29.39 -10.30 -14.17
CA LEU A 104 -29.57 -11.74 -14.32
C LEU A 104 -30.74 -12.26 -13.48
N GLN A 105 -30.93 -11.74 -12.26
CA GLN A 105 -32.08 -12.07 -11.44
C GLN A 105 -33.40 -11.67 -12.12
N GLN A 106 -33.45 -10.48 -12.73
CA GLN A 106 -34.63 -10.04 -13.48
C GLN A 106 -34.90 -10.93 -14.70
N GLN A 107 -33.87 -11.35 -15.44
CA GLN A 107 -34.02 -12.27 -16.56
C GLN A 107 -34.54 -13.64 -16.12
N VAL A 108 -33.96 -14.21 -15.05
CA VAL A 108 -34.42 -15.48 -14.48
C VAL A 108 -35.88 -15.38 -14.03
N GLN A 109 -36.25 -14.28 -13.39
CA GLN A 109 -37.62 -14.05 -12.96
C GLN A 109 -38.57 -13.91 -14.15
N ALA A 110 -38.19 -13.18 -15.20
CA ALA A 110 -38.98 -13.05 -16.42
C ALA A 110 -39.23 -14.43 -17.07
N VAL A 111 -38.18 -15.24 -17.23
CA VAL A 111 -38.30 -16.62 -17.75
C VAL A 111 -39.20 -17.46 -16.85
N GLN A 112 -39.07 -17.34 -15.53
CA GLN A 112 -39.96 -18.06 -14.61
C GLN A 112 -41.43 -17.66 -14.82
N GLN A 113 -41.71 -16.37 -14.98
CA GLN A 113 -43.08 -15.88 -15.19
C GLN A 113 -43.66 -16.36 -16.52
N THR A 114 -42.87 -16.39 -17.60
CA THR A 114 -43.35 -16.89 -18.90
C THR A 114 -43.72 -18.38 -18.82
N TRP A 115 -42.91 -19.19 -18.13
CA TRP A 115 -43.22 -20.59 -17.88
C TRP A 115 -44.45 -20.78 -17.00
N GLN A 116 -44.62 -19.95 -15.96
CA GLN A 116 -45.82 -19.98 -15.13
C GLN A 116 -47.08 -19.63 -15.94
N ALA A 117 -47.00 -18.62 -16.81
CA ALA A 117 -48.10 -18.26 -17.70
C ALA A 117 -48.46 -19.41 -18.64
N LEU A 118 -47.49 -19.97 -19.35
CA LEU A 118 -47.70 -21.11 -20.25
C LEU A 118 -48.34 -22.31 -19.52
N HIS A 119 -47.89 -22.59 -18.30
CA HIS A 119 -48.44 -23.68 -17.50
C HIS A 119 -49.87 -23.39 -17.00
N ARG A 120 -50.23 -22.12 -16.74
CA ARG A 120 -51.61 -21.73 -16.44
C ARG A 120 -52.52 -21.92 -17.66
N GLU A 121 -52.11 -21.42 -18.82
CA GLU A 121 -52.84 -21.61 -20.09
C GLU A 121 -53.05 -23.10 -20.38
N GLN A 122 -52.01 -23.93 -20.20
CA GLN A 122 -52.12 -25.37 -20.36
C GLN A 122 -53.16 -25.98 -19.40
N ARG A 123 -53.20 -25.55 -18.14
CA ARG A 123 -54.22 -26.02 -17.17
C ARG A 123 -55.62 -25.58 -17.56
N GLU A 124 -55.79 -24.36 -18.05
CA GLU A 124 -57.08 -23.83 -18.50
C GLU A 124 -57.58 -24.60 -19.72
N LEU A 125 -56.74 -24.84 -20.73
CA LEU A 125 -57.08 -25.68 -21.89
C LEU A 125 -57.48 -27.10 -21.47
N LEU A 126 -56.74 -27.72 -20.55
CA LEU A 126 -57.09 -29.04 -20.03
C LEU A 126 -58.41 -29.04 -19.27
N SER A 127 -58.77 -27.94 -18.59
CA SER A 127 -60.06 -27.80 -17.91
C SER A 127 -61.23 -27.63 -18.89
N VAL A 128 -61.03 -26.94 -20.01
CA VAL A 128 -62.03 -26.79 -21.07
C VAL A 128 -62.25 -28.10 -21.84
N LEU A 129 -61.17 -28.84 -22.11
CA LEU A 129 -61.24 -30.14 -22.77
C LEU A 129 -61.82 -31.25 -21.88
N ARG A 130 -61.73 -31.10 -20.57
CA ARG A 130 -62.42 -31.96 -19.60
C ARG A 130 -63.87 -31.47 -19.47
N ALA A 131 -64.73 -31.91 -20.40
CA ALA A 131 -66.17 -31.64 -20.37
C ALA A 131 -66.81 -32.06 -19.02
N PRO A 132 -67.89 -31.38 -18.58
CA PRO A 132 -68.66 -31.82 -17.43
C PRO A 132 -69.42 -33.10 -17.80
N GLU A 133 -69.32 -34.12 -16.94
CA GLU A 133 -70.33 -35.20 -16.93
C GLU A 133 -71.66 -34.71 -16.37
#